data_AF-A0A228J0N3-F1
#
_entry.id   AF-A0A228J0N3-F1
#
_cell.length_a   1.000
_cell.length_b   1.000
_cell.length_c   1.000
_cell.angle_alpha   90.00
_cell.angle_beta   90.00
_cell.angle_gamma   90.00
#
_symmetry.space_group_name_H-M   'P 1'
#
loop_
_entity.id
_entity.type
_entity.pdbx_description
1 polymer ?
#
loop_
_entity_poly.entity_id
_entity_poly.type
_entity_poly.pdbx_seq_one_letter_code
_entity_poly.pdbx_strand_id
1 'polypeptide(L)'
;MSGSHLLRVERLTREAFAPFGDVIALEGARHFPINGGTTERFHDLATIDVCADGGRPLVSVFRAQPRTLPVAITLMERHPHGSQAFIPLAAVSRYAIVVAPAGEFRPDAMRAFLAEGWQGVNYAKGVWHHPLLALDAVSDFVIVDRGGPQPNCDEIPLERAWALEFEPACAA
;
A
#
# COMPACT_ATOMS: atom_id res chain seq x y z
N MET A 1 -29.12 9.78 -9.57
CA MET A 1 -27.70 9.68 -9.96
C MET A 1 -26.90 10.38 -8.87
N SER A 2 -26.44 9.64 -7.86
CA SER A 2 -25.61 10.22 -6.80
C SER A 2 -24.23 10.47 -7.38
N GLY A 3 -23.75 11.71 -7.38
CA GLY A 3 -22.40 12.03 -7.85
C GLY A 3 -21.36 11.25 -7.05
N SER A 4 -20.38 10.66 -7.73
CA SER A 4 -19.24 10.00 -7.09
C SER A 4 -18.39 11.05 -6.36
N HIS A 5 -18.04 10.78 -5.11
CA HIS A 5 -17.05 11.59 -4.41
C HIS A 5 -15.69 11.37 -5.07
N LEU A 6 -14.91 12.44 -5.26
CA LEU A 6 -13.60 12.35 -5.90
C LEU A 6 -12.51 12.23 -4.83
N LEU A 7 -11.62 11.27 -5.01
CA LEU A 7 -10.41 11.12 -4.20
C LEU A 7 -9.21 11.42 -5.07
N ARG A 8 -8.53 12.54 -4.80
CA ARG A 8 -7.35 12.95 -5.55
C ARG A 8 -6.20 12.00 -5.29
N VAL A 9 -5.57 11.55 -6.38
CA VAL A 9 -4.39 10.71 -6.34
C VAL A 9 -3.16 11.60 -6.34
N GLU A 10 -2.39 11.52 -5.26
CA GLU A 10 -1.14 12.27 -5.07
C GLU A 10 0.07 11.39 -5.40
N ARG A 11 1.26 11.98 -5.58
CA ARG A 11 2.50 11.20 -5.73
C ARG A 11 2.86 10.51 -4.41
N LEU A 12 3.29 9.25 -4.47
CA LEU A 12 3.80 8.56 -3.29
C LEU A 12 5.19 9.09 -2.88
N THR A 13 5.29 9.64 -1.66
CA THR A 13 6.57 9.97 -1.01
C THR A 13 6.59 9.45 0.43
N ARG A 14 7.80 9.32 1.01
CA ARG A 14 7.98 8.90 2.40
C ARG A 14 7.24 9.82 3.37
N GLU A 15 7.37 11.14 3.16
CA GLU A 15 6.81 12.17 4.03
C GLU A 15 5.28 12.15 3.98
N ALA A 16 4.71 12.05 2.77
CA ALA A 16 3.27 12.02 2.60
C ALA A 16 2.63 10.73 3.14
N PHE A 17 3.37 9.62 3.11
CA PHE A 17 2.89 8.30 3.52
C PHE A 17 3.18 7.95 4.99
N ALA A 18 4.07 8.67 5.67
CA ALA A 18 4.50 8.41 7.05
C ALA A 18 3.37 8.16 8.07
N PRO A 19 2.19 8.80 8.00
CA PRO A 19 1.09 8.49 8.92
C PRO A 19 0.46 7.09 8.75
N PHE A 20 0.73 6.43 7.62
CA PHE A 20 0.10 5.17 7.20
C PHE A 20 1.09 4.00 7.21
N GLY A 21 2.38 4.28 7.27
CA GLY A 21 3.45 3.29 7.32
C GLY A 21 4.66 3.74 6.52
N ASP A 22 5.30 2.80 5.84
CA ASP A 22 6.59 3.00 5.19
C ASP A 22 6.49 2.94 3.67
N VAL A 23 7.31 3.75 2.99
CA VAL A 23 7.58 3.59 1.55
C VAL A 23 8.88 2.82 1.37
N ILE A 24 8.85 1.75 0.58
CA ILE A 24 10.01 0.95 0.21
C ILE A 24 10.56 1.54 -1.10
N ALA A 25 11.50 2.46 -0.97
CA ALA A 25 12.17 3.15 -2.08
C ALA A 25 13.65 3.47 -1.74
N LEU A 26 14.51 3.66 -2.76
CA LEU A 26 15.93 4.00 -2.58
C LEU A 26 16.08 5.51 -2.31
N GLU A 27 15.24 6.33 -2.93
CA GLU A 27 15.28 7.78 -2.78
C GLU A 27 15.09 8.18 -1.31
N GLY A 28 16.01 9.01 -0.81
CA GLY A 28 16.04 9.48 0.57
C GLY A 28 16.34 8.41 1.64
N ALA A 29 16.57 7.15 1.26
CA ALA A 29 16.81 6.09 2.23
C ALA A 29 18.23 6.13 2.80
N ARG A 30 18.37 5.74 4.06
CA ARG A 30 19.68 5.47 4.66
C ARG A 30 20.30 4.26 3.96
N HIS A 31 21.56 4.37 3.54
CA HIS A 31 22.28 3.27 2.93
C HIS A 31 23.77 3.25 3.33
N PHE A 32 24.41 2.09 3.19
CA PHE A 32 25.85 1.93 3.39
C PHE A 32 26.41 0.73 2.62
N PRO A 33 27.69 0.76 2.21
CA PRO A 33 28.32 -0.34 1.52
C PRO A 33 28.52 -1.54 2.45
N ILE A 34 28.32 -2.75 1.91
CA ILE A 34 28.62 -4.04 2.53
C ILE A 34 29.46 -4.89 1.56
N ASN A 35 29.86 -6.10 1.96
CA ASN A 35 30.59 -7.04 1.10
C ASN A 35 31.86 -6.44 0.46
N GLY A 36 32.65 -5.69 1.23
CA GLY A 36 33.84 -5.01 0.72
C GLY A 36 33.54 -3.93 -0.33
N GLY A 37 32.34 -3.34 -0.32
CA GLY A 37 31.95 -2.29 -1.26
C GLY A 37 31.30 -2.78 -2.55
N THR A 38 31.09 -4.09 -2.70
CA THR A 38 30.44 -4.68 -3.89
C THR A 38 28.91 -4.62 -3.84
N THR A 39 28.32 -4.21 -2.73
CA THR A 39 26.87 -4.11 -2.57
C THR A 39 26.52 -2.91 -1.70
N GLU A 40 25.54 -2.11 -2.15
CA GLU A 40 24.98 -1.03 -1.35
C GLU A 40 23.73 -1.52 -0.61
N ARG A 41 23.74 -1.48 0.73
CA ARG A 41 22.59 -1.87 1.54
C ARG A 41 21.72 -0.65 1.83
N PHE A 42 20.55 -0.60 1.21
CA PHE A 42 19.48 0.31 1.60
C PHE A 42 18.78 -0.27 2.83
N HIS A 43 18.98 0.38 3.96
CA HIS A 43 18.76 -0.21 5.26
C HIS A 43 17.39 0.15 5.81
N ASP A 44 16.70 -0.86 6.35
CA ASP A 44 15.52 -0.69 7.21
C ASP A 44 14.39 0.10 6.52
N LEU A 45 14.03 -0.33 5.30
CA LEU A 45 13.06 0.38 4.46
C LEU A 45 11.61 0.24 4.93
N ALA A 46 11.31 -0.73 5.79
CA ALA A 46 9.99 -0.98 6.34
C ALA A 46 10.07 -1.75 7.66
N THR A 47 9.15 -1.44 8.58
CA THR A 47 9.00 -2.17 9.85
C THR A 47 7.98 -3.29 9.73
N ILE A 48 8.42 -4.55 9.79
CA ILE A 48 7.52 -5.72 9.75
C ILE A 48 7.04 -6.06 11.16
N ASP A 49 5.82 -5.64 11.50
CA ASP A 49 5.21 -5.84 12.82
C ASP A 49 4.11 -6.90 12.77
N VAL A 50 4.50 -8.18 12.91
CA VAL A 50 3.61 -9.34 12.71
C VAL A 50 3.67 -10.39 13.82
N CYS A 51 4.56 -10.23 14.81
CA CYS A 51 4.89 -11.28 15.78
C CYS A 51 3.95 -11.36 16.98
N ALA A 52 3.01 -10.42 17.12
CA ALA A 52 2.06 -10.40 18.24
C ALA A 52 1.16 -11.65 18.24
N ASP A 53 0.85 -12.11 19.45
CA ASP A 53 -0.10 -13.21 19.72
C ASP A 53 0.19 -14.51 18.95
N GLY A 54 1.47 -14.89 18.84
CA GLY A 54 1.88 -16.08 18.10
C GLY A 54 1.84 -15.91 16.58
N GLY A 55 1.85 -14.66 16.11
CA GLY A 55 2.01 -14.34 14.71
C GLY A 55 3.43 -14.59 14.22
N ARG A 56 3.57 -14.78 12.90
CA ARG A 56 4.85 -14.96 12.22
C ARG A 56 4.78 -14.29 10.84
N PRO A 57 5.92 -13.88 10.27
CA PRO A 57 5.94 -13.38 8.92
C PRO A 57 5.61 -14.50 7.93
N LEU A 58 4.81 -14.16 6.94
CA LEU A 58 4.65 -14.94 5.72
C LEU A 58 5.29 -14.18 4.56
N VAL A 59 5.66 -14.92 3.54
CA VAL A 59 6.06 -14.37 2.25
C VAL A 59 5.18 -15.04 1.20
N SER A 60 4.42 -14.24 0.48
CA SER A 60 3.47 -14.69 -0.54
C SER A 60 3.68 -13.92 -1.83
N VAL A 61 3.09 -14.41 -2.92
CA VAL A 61 2.99 -13.65 -4.18
C VAL A 61 1.51 -13.44 -4.49
N PHE A 62 1.11 -12.18 -4.65
CA PHE A 62 -0.21 -11.82 -5.16
C PHE A 62 -0.10 -11.44 -6.62
N ARG A 63 -1.00 -11.98 -7.45
CA ARG A 63 -1.15 -11.62 -8.87
C ARG A 63 -2.41 -10.79 -9.05
N ALA A 64 -2.26 -9.48 -9.19
CA ALA A 64 -3.36 -8.54 -9.32
C ALA A 64 -3.80 -8.38 -10.78
N GLN A 65 -5.10 -8.30 -11.00
CA GLN A 65 -5.68 -7.88 -12.28
C GLN A 65 -5.78 -6.35 -12.34
N PRO A 66 -5.52 -5.72 -13.49
CA PRO A 66 -5.63 -4.28 -13.63
C PRO A 66 -7.07 -3.81 -13.49
N ARG A 67 -7.27 -2.62 -12.90
CA ARG A 67 -8.57 -1.97 -12.79
C ARG A 67 -8.84 -1.06 -13.98
N THR A 68 -10.07 -1.08 -14.48
CA THR A 68 -10.50 -0.14 -15.52
C THR A 68 -10.79 1.22 -14.90
N LEU A 69 -10.35 2.29 -15.56
CA LEU A 69 -10.66 3.66 -15.14
C LEU A 69 -12.09 4.05 -15.55
N PRO A 70 -12.81 4.83 -14.71
CA PRO A 70 -12.41 5.28 -13.38
C PRO A 70 -12.46 4.16 -12.33
N VAL A 71 -11.46 4.09 -11.44
CA VAL A 71 -11.46 3.12 -10.33
C VAL A 71 -12.45 3.58 -9.26
N ALA A 72 -13.43 2.73 -8.96
CA ALA A 72 -14.35 2.94 -7.85
C ALA A 72 -13.82 2.26 -6.57
N ILE A 73 -13.74 3.03 -5.49
CA ILE A 73 -13.41 2.60 -4.14
C ILE A 73 -14.73 2.43 -3.39
N THR A 74 -15.03 1.20 -2.98
CA THR A 74 -16.32 0.84 -2.37
C THR A 74 -16.19 0.20 -1.00
N LEU A 75 -14.98 -0.16 -0.58
CA LEU A 75 -14.70 -0.74 0.72
C LEU A 75 -13.30 -0.36 1.19
N MET A 76 -13.04 -0.50 2.48
CA MET A 76 -11.70 -0.42 3.07
C MET A 76 -11.50 -1.63 3.96
N GLU A 77 -10.26 -2.08 4.10
CA GLU A 77 -9.84 -3.15 4.99
C GLU A 77 -8.73 -2.67 5.93
N ARG A 78 -8.51 -3.39 7.04
CA ARG A 78 -7.34 -3.22 7.88
C ARG A 78 -6.90 -4.55 8.49
N HIS A 79 -5.64 -4.59 8.92
CA HIS A 79 -5.06 -5.74 9.61
C HIS A 79 -4.70 -5.36 11.07
N PRO A 80 -5.55 -5.66 12.07
CA PRO A 80 -5.37 -5.16 13.44
C PRO A 80 -4.18 -5.79 14.18
N HIS A 81 -3.67 -6.94 13.74
CA HIS A 81 -2.59 -7.69 14.39
C HIS A 81 -1.29 -7.71 13.59
N GLY A 82 -1.24 -7.15 12.37
CA GLY A 82 -0.06 -7.23 11.52
C GLY A 82 0.11 -6.00 10.62
N SER A 83 1.36 -5.61 10.37
CA SER A 83 1.67 -4.81 9.18
C SER A 83 1.53 -5.67 7.91
N GLN A 84 1.44 -5.02 6.76
CA GLN A 84 1.37 -5.70 5.46
C GLN A 84 2.14 -4.90 4.42
N ALA A 85 3.16 -5.53 3.84
CA ALA A 85 3.98 -4.95 2.80
C ALA A 85 3.63 -5.49 1.41
N PHE A 86 3.55 -4.59 0.43
CA PHE A 86 3.39 -4.87 -0.99
C PHE A 86 4.63 -4.38 -1.72
N ILE A 87 5.37 -5.31 -2.33
CA ILE A 87 6.61 -5.02 -3.07
C ILE A 87 6.41 -5.50 -4.51
N PRO A 88 6.34 -4.62 -5.51
CA PRO A 88 6.14 -5.02 -6.90
C PRO A 88 7.30 -5.91 -7.39
N LEU A 89 6.95 -7.01 -8.07
CA LEU A 89 7.89 -7.84 -8.81
C LEU A 89 7.97 -7.35 -10.25
N ALA A 90 9.19 -7.18 -10.76
CA ALA A 90 9.48 -6.57 -12.07
C ALA A 90 8.98 -5.12 -12.19
N ALA A 91 9.11 -4.53 -13.38
CA ALA A 91 8.63 -3.18 -13.65
C ALA A 91 7.09 -3.16 -13.71
N VAL A 92 6.43 -3.23 -12.54
CA VAL A 92 5.07 -2.71 -12.39
C VAL A 92 5.15 -1.24 -12.81
N SER A 93 4.36 -0.86 -13.80
CA SER A 93 4.36 0.52 -14.30
C SER A 93 3.77 1.42 -13.21
N ARG A 94 2.50 1.21 -12.86
CA ARG A 94 1.80 1.97 -11.83
C ARG A 94 0.78 1.13 -11.06
N TYR A 95 0.62 1.44 -9.78
CA TYR A 95 -0.49 0.96 -8.97
C TYR A 95 -0.98 2.06 -8.02
N ALA A 96 -2.27 2.03 -7.72
CA ALA A 96 -2.88 2.98 -6.80
C ALA A 96 -2.89 2.42 -5.37
N ILE A 97 -2.76 3.33 -4.40
CA ILE A 97 -2.86 3.04 -2.98
C ILE A 97 -3.94 3.95 -2.43
N VAL A 98 -4.85 3.42 -1.62
CA VAL A 98 -5.84 4.21 -0.89
C VAL A 98 -5.74 3.83 0.57
N VAL A 99 -5.59 4.81 1.45
CA VAL A 99 -5.34 4.62 2.88
C VAL A 99 -6.14 5.59 3.73
N ALA A 100 -6.38 5.23 4.99
CA ALA A 100 -6.82 6.12 6.05
C ALA A 100 -6.13 5.75 7.38
N PRO A 101 -5.98 6.69 8.34
CA PRO A 101 -5.24 6.43 9.59
C PRO A 101 -5.82 5.28 10.40
N ALA A 102 -4.99 4.58 11.17
CA ALA A 102 -5.45 3.54 12.08
C ALA A 102 -6.45 4.07 13.14
N GLY A 103 -7.28 3.18 13.67
CA GLY A 103 -8.32 3.49 14.65
C GLY A 103 -9.72 3.48 14.05
N GLU A 104 -10.59 4.37 14.54
CA GLU A 104 -11.95 4.54 14.00
C GLU A 104 -11.87 5.02 12.54
N PHE A 105 -12.62 4.35 11.66
CA PHE A 105 -12.60 4.70 10.25
C PHE A 105 -13.29 6.05 10.00
N ARG A 106 -12.61 6.89 9.21
CA ARG A 106 -13.05 8.22 8.84
C ARG A 106 -12.90 8.42 7.33
N PRO A 107 -14.01 8.45 6.55
CA PRO A 107 -13.96 8.63 5.10
C PRO A 107 -13.26 9.92 4.66
N ASP A 108 -13.38 10.99 5.45
CA ASP A 108 -12.76 12.29 5.19
C ASP A 108 -11.24 12.30 5.41
N ALA A 109 -10.70 11.27 6.07
CA ALA A 109 -9.26 11.08 6.28
C ALA A 109 -8.62 10.17 5.23
N MET A 110 -9.38 9.70 4.23
CA MET A 110 -8.83 8.91 3.14
C MET A 110 -7.88 9.75 2.29
N ARG A 111 -6.79 9.11 1.86
CA ARG A 111 -5.84 9.65 0.88
C ARG A 111 -5.56 8.60 -0.18
N ALA A 112 -5.29 9.04 -1.40
CA ALA A 112 -4.86 8.17 -2.47
C ALA A 112 -3.47 8.56 -2.98
N PHE A 113 -2.68 7.56 -3.32
CA PHE A 113 -1.34 7.72 -3.85
C PHE A 113 -1.16 6.91 -5.13
N LEU A 114 -0.35 7.44 -6.05
CA LEU A 114 0.20 6.70 -7.16
C LEU A 114 1.62 6.25 -6.81
N ALA A 115 1.83 4.94 -6.84
CA ALA A 115 3.16 4.35 -6.78
C ALA A 115 3.62 3.98 -8.19
N GLU A 116 4.88 4.28 -8.49
CA GLU A 116 5.46 4.10 -9.82
C GLU A 116 6.74 3.25 -9.74
N GLY A 117 7.00 2.51 -10.83
CA GLY A 117 8.17 1.66 -10.93
C GLY A 117 8.22 0.60 -9.84
N TRP A 118 9.30 0.57 -9.05
CA TRP A 118 9.52 -0.45 -8.03
C TRP A 118 9.16 0.02 -6.61
N GLN A 119 8.55 1.21 -6.44
CA GLN A 119 8.12 1.67 -5.13
C GLN A 119 7.19 0.63 -4.50
N GLY A 120 7.54 0.17 -3.30
CA GLY A 120 6.65 -0.64 -2.46
C GLY A 120 6.10 0.17 -1.30
N VAL A 121 5.14 -0.39 -0.58
CA VAL A 121 4.62 0.17 0.68
C VAL A 121 4.51 -0.91 1.75
N ASN A 122 4.64 -0.52 3.01
CA ASN A 122 4.27 -1.31 4.17
C ASN A 122 3.21 -0.53 4.95
N TYR A 123 1.98 -1.05 4.98
CA TYR A 123 0.93 -0.50 5.82
C TYR A 123 1.23 -0.85 7.27
N ALA A 124 1.25 0.16 8.14
CA ALA A 124 1.41 -0.07 9.57
C ALA A 124 0.19 -0.84 10.12
N LYS A 125 0.39 -1.56 11.22
CA LYS A 125 -0.65 -2.34 11.89
C LYS A 125 -1.89 -1.50 12.16
N GLY A 126 -3.06 -2.00 11.77
CA GLY A 126 -4.36 -1.37 11.99
C GLY A 126 -4.70 -0.19 11.08
N VAL A 127 -3.80 0.22 10.17
CA VAL A 127 -4.06 1.25 9.15
C VAL A 127 -5.09 0.72 8.15
N TRP A 128 -6.08 1.55 7.85
CA TRP A 128 -7.08 1.26 6.82
C TRP A 128 -6.47 1.44 5.44
N HIS A 129 -6.72 0.50 4.54
CA HIS A 129 -6.34 0.57 3.13
C HIS A 129 -7.38 -0.10 2.24
N HIS A 130 -7.37 0.24 0.96
CA HIS A 130 -8.13 -0.52 -0.03
C HIS A 130 -7.33 -1.76 -0.48
N PRO A 131 -7.99 -2.88 -0.80
CA PRO A 131 -7.34 -4.02 -1.44
C PRO A 131 -6.53 -3.60 -2.68
N LEU A 132 -5.45 -4.32 -2.97
CA LEU A 132 -4.49 -4.04 -4.05
C LEU A 132 -5.12 -3.57 -5.38
N LEU A 133 -4.65 -2.42 -5.90
CA LEU A 133 -5.14 -1.76 -7.12
C LEU A 133 -4.04 -1.64 -8.20
N ALA A 134 -3.79 -2.72 -8.94
CA ALA A 134 -3.01 -2.62 -10.18
C ALA A 134 -3.77 -1.81 -11.25
N LEU A 135 -3.06 -1.00 -12.05
CA LEU A 135 -3.70 -0.12 -13.04
C LEU A 135 -3.45 -0.55 -14.49
N ASP A 136 -2.19 -0.73 -14.88
CA ASP A 136 -1.83 -0.81 -16.31
C ASP A 136 -1.89 -2.23 -16.87
N ALA A 137 -1.46 -3.22 -16.09
CA ALA A 137 -1.36 -4.62 -16.52
C ALA A 137 -1.47 -5.57 -15.33
N VAL A 138 -1.60 -6.87 -15.64
CA VAL A 138 -1.45 -7.93 -14.63
C VAL A 138 -0.08 -7.77 -13.97
N SER A 139 -0.07 -7.66 -12.65
CA SER A 139 1.10 -7.29 -11.86
C SER A 139 1.27 -8.25 -10.69
N ASP A 140 2.50 -8.71 -10.47
CA ASP A 140 2.86 -9.60 -9.36
C ASP A 140 3.50 -8.78 -8.23
N PHE A 141 3.18 -9.10 -6.99
CA PHE A 141 3.71 -8.43 -5.80
C PHE A 141 4.18 -9.48 -4.79
N VAL A 142 5.39 -9.31 -4.27
CA VAL A 142 5.79 -9.98 -3.02
C VAL A 142 5.02 -9.32 -1.89
N ILE A 143 4.35 -10.16 -1.12
CA ILE A 143 3.62 -9.76 0.08
C ILE A 143 4.39 -10.26 1.29
N VAL A 144 4.64 -9.35 2.24
CA VAL A 144 5.14 -9.72 3.58
C VAL A 144 4.11 -9.28 4.60
N ASP A 145 3.44 -10.25 5.22
CA ASP A 145 2.34 -10.03 6.13
C ASP A 145 2.31 -11.07 7.26
N ARG A 146 1.23 -11.06 8.04
CA ARG A 146 1.07 -11.89 9.22
C ARG A 146 0.34 -13.21 8.92
N GLY A 147 1.00 -14.32 9.25
CA GLY A 147 0.34 -15.60 9.53
C GLY A 147 0.15 -15.81 11.03
N GLY A 148 -0.93 -16.46 11.45
CA GLY A 148 -1.18 -16.80 12.86
C GLY A 148 -2.62 -17.26 13.10
N PRO A 149 -2.97 -17.67 14.33
CA PRO A 149 -4.27 -18.26 14.62
C PRO A 149 -5.43 -17.24 14.73
N GLN A 150 -5.14 -15.97 14.96
CA GLN A 150 -6.14 -14.91 15.11
C GLN A 150 -6.65 -14.41 13.75
N PRO A 151 -7.96 -14.11 13.62
CA PRO A 151 -8.47 -13.28 12.53
C PRO A 151 -7.71 -11.96 12.47
N ASN A 152 -7.33 -11.54 11.28
CA ASN A 152 -6.49 -10.36 11.09
C ASN A 152 -6.98 -9.51 9.91
N CYS A 153 -8.26 -9.56 9.54
CA CYS A 153 -8.79 -8.69 8.49
C CYS A 153 -10.17 -8.19 8.92
N ASP A 154 -10.29 -6.87 9.05
CA ASP A 154 -11.58 -6.20 9.21
C ASP A 154 -11.91 -5.48 7.91
N GLU A 155 -13.11 -5.67 7.36
CA GLU A 155 -13.59 -4.97 6.16
C GLU A 155 -14.78 -4.09 6.49
N ILE A 156 -14.86 -2.93 5.83
CA ILE A 156 -16.00 -2.02 5.92
C ILE A 156 -16.43 -1.56 4.53
N PRO A 157 -17.73 -1.65 4.19
CA PRO A 157 -18.24 -1.02 2.98
C PRO A 157 -18.30 0.49 3.17
N LEU A 158 -18.03 1.24 2.10
CA LEU A 158 -18.27 2.68 2.07
C LEU A 158 -19.74 2.94 1.73
N GLU A 159 -20.37 3.88 2.44
CA GLU A 159 -21.76 4.28 2.17
C GLU A 159 -21.97 4.79 0.73
N ARG A 160 -20.91 5.33 0.13
CA ARG A 160 -20.86 5.83 -1.24
C ARG A 160 -19.52 5.48 -1.88
N ALA A 161 -19.55 5.18 -3.17
CA ALA A 161 -18.34 4.98 -3.94
C ALA A 161 -17.55 6.29 -4.10
N TRP A 162 -16.23 6.19 -3.95
CA TRP A 162 -15.30 7.25 -4.32
C TRP A 162 -14.63 6.89 -5.65
N ALA A 163 -14.48 7.84 -6.56
CA ALA A 163 -13.74 7.67 -7.79
C ALA A 163 -12.34 8.26 -7.63
N LEU A 164 -11.32 7.52 -8.04
CA LEU A 164 -9.96 8.04 -8.10
C LEU A 164 -9.83 9.11 -9.19
N GLU A 165 -9.35 10.29 -8.80
CA GLU A 165 -9.04 11.40 -9.69
C GLU A 165 -7.52 11.49 -9.85
N PHE A 166 -7.00 11.02 -10.97
CA PHE A 166 -5.57 11.10 -11.31
C PHE A 166 -5.26 12.47 -11.88
N GLU A 167 -4.30 13.19 -11.29
CA GLU A 167 -3.82 14.43 -11.88
C GLU A 167 -3.14 14.16 -13.24
N PRO A 168 -3.16 15.11 -14.19
CA PRO A 168 -2.53 14.93 -15.51
C PRO A 168 -1.05 14.54 -15.45
N ALA A 169 -0.33 14.99 -14.41
CA ALA A 169 1.08 14.64 -14.17
C ALA A 169 1.27 13.17 -13.73
N CYS A 170 0.22 12.52 -13.23
CA CYS A 170 0.19 11.12 -12.80
C CYS A 170 -0.46 10.19 -13.85
N ALA A 171 -1.04 10.75 -14.92
CA ALA A 171 -1.78 9.99 -15.94
C ALA A 171 -0.90 9.53 -17.12
N ALA A 172 0.29 10.10 -17.27
CA ALA A 172 1.27 9.76 -18.32
C ALA A 172 1.97 8.43 -18.05
#